data_AF-A0A8D9BMQ6-F1
#
_entry.id   AF-A0A8D9BMQ6-F1
#
_cell.length_a   1.000
_cell.length_b   1.000
_cell.length_c   1.000
_cell.angle_alpha   90.00
_cell.angle_beta   90.00
_cell.angle_gamma   90.00
#
_symmetry.space_group_name_H-M   'P 1'
#
loop_
_entity.id
_entity.type
_entity.pdbx_description
1 polymer ?
#
loop_
_entity_poly.entity_id
_entity_poly.type
_entity_poly.pdbx_seq_one_letter_code
_entity_poly.pdbx_strand_id
1 'polypeptide(L)'
;MSTTTADALGLSRAILCNDTLVKKMEELENTEQMYKGLVEHSKKVLKGFLALLRVYKDFGDAFAGIGVREPQPRASEAFRQFGEYHRQMEKNGIATIKAIKPILSDLGTYLNKAIPDTKLTIRKYADTKFEYLSYCLKVKEMDDEEYSYAALQEPLYRVETGNYEYRLILRCRQDARLRFAALRSDVLVKLELLDNKHVQDVVCQLQRFIAGFASYHSTNIGLLRENSLFPIEMDLSRSSFQYECSQVPCYENNNDEEPEPVEGEGDADLILGEEVKPDDETQDKDNTKREEKTNHSEYTSELMKEMREPINDDRSENATNLLDF
;
A
#
# COMPACT_ATOMS: atom_id res chain seq x y z
N MET A 1 -24.74 10.69 -27.65
CA MET A 1 -25.97 11.19 -28.32
C MET A 1 -25.56 12.03 -29.52
N SER A 2 -26.32 11.99 -30.63
CA SER A 2 -25.96 12.71 -31.86
C SER A 2 -26.43 14.17 -31.81
N THR A 3 -25.76 15.05 -32.57
CA THR A 3 -26.10 16.48 -32.70
C THR A 3 -27.53 16.71 -33.18
N THR A 4 -28.06 15.79 -33.98
CA THR A 4 -29.44 15.81 -34.50
C THR A 4 -30.49 15.71 -33.40
N THR A 5 -30.21 15.01 -32.30
CA THR A 5 -31.13 14.88 -31.16
C THR A 5 -31.30 16.19 -30.41
N ALA A 6 -30.23 16.99 -30.27
CA ALA A 6 -30.30 18.27 -29.56
C ALA A 6 -31.15 19.30 -30.33
N ASP A 7 -30.98 19.38 -31.65
CA ASP A 7 -31.77 20.26 -32.51
C ASP A 7 -33.23 19.85 -32.56
N ALA A 8 -33.48 18.53 -32.63
CA ALA A 8 -34.83 18.01 -32.54
C ALA A 8 -35.49 18.43 -31.22
N LEU A 9 -34.82 18.30 -30.07
CA LEU A 9 -35.41 18.59 -28.76
C LEU A 9 -35.48 20.08 -28.39
N GLY A 10 -35.06 20.99 -29.26
CA GLY A 10 -34.98 22.43 -28.94
C GLY A 10 -34.03 22.72 -27.78
N LEU A 11 -33.05 21.84 -27.56
CA LEU A 11 -32.11 21.90 -26.45
C LEU A 11 -30.75 22.36 -26.94
N SER A 12 -30.03 23.13 -26.10
CA SER A 12 -28.67 23.52 -26.45
C SER A 12 -27.79 22.28 -26.62
N ARG A 13 -27.11 22.18 -27.77
CA ARG A 13 -26.11 21.14 -28.06
C ARG A 13 -25.04 21.04 -26.95
N ALA A 14 -24.79 22.12 -26.21
CA ALA A 14 -23.87 22.15 -25.06
C ALA A 14 -24.37 21.34 -23.85
N ILE A 15 -25.69 21.18 -23.68
CA ILE A 15 -26.28 20.42 -22.59
C ILE A 15 -26.34 18.93 -22.95
N LEU A 16 -26.57 18.62 -24.23
CA LEU A 16 -26.85 17.26 -24.69
C LEU A 16 -25.61 16.52 -25.25
N CYS A 17 -24.75 17.22 -25.99
CA CYS A 17 -23.68 16.59 -26.78
C CYS A 17 -22.27 17.08 -26.40
N ASN A 18 -22.12 18.35 -26.01
CA ASN A 18 -20.83 18.94 -25.62
C ASN A 18 -20.77 19.22 -24.11
N ASP A 19 -21.17 18.26 -23.30
CA ASP A 19 -21.09 18.43 -21.86
C ASP A 19 -19.63 18.29 -21.41
N THR A 20 -18.97 19.43 -21.22
CA THR A 20 -17.60 19.52 -20.71
C THR A 20 -17.40 18.77 -19.40
N LEU A 21 -18.48 18.51 -18.65
CA LEU A 21 -18.46 17.71 -17.43
C LEU A 21 -18.17 16.22 -17.69
N VAL A 22 -18.61 15.66 -18.84
CA VAL A 22 -18.31 14.27 -19.18
C VAL A 22 -16.81 14.09 -19.39
N LYS A 23 -16.18 15.00 -20.12
CA LYS A 23 -14.72 15.02 -20.30
C LYS A 23 -14.00 15.17 -18.96
N LYS A 24 -14.46 16.08 -18.10
CA LYS A 24 -13.90 16.29 -16.76
C LYS A 24 -14.07 15.06 -15.85
N MET A 25 -15.14 14.30 -16.02
CA MET A 25 -15.38 13.05 -15.29
C MET A 25 -14.43 11.94 -15.75
N GLU A 26 -14.20 11.81 -17.06
CA GLU A 26 -13.22 10.87 -17.61
C GLU A 26 -11.79 11.22 -17.14
N GLU A 27 -11.44 12.51 -17.14
CA GLU A 27 -10.18 13.02 -16.57
C GLU A 27 -10.05 12.63 -15.08
N LEU A 28 -11.13 12.77 -14.29
CA LEU A 28 -11.16 12.39 -12.88
C LEU A 28 -11.00 10.88 -12.67
N GLU A 29 -11.63 10.04 -13.49
CA GLU A 29 -11.53 8.57 -13.41
C GLU A 29 -10.11 8.09 -13.73
N ASN A 30 -9.50 8.65 -14.79
CA ASN A 30 -8.10 8.37 -15.12
C ASN A 30 -7.16 8.77 -13.98
N THR A 31 -7.41 9.94 -13.39
CA THR A 31 -6.65 10.44 -12.23
C THR A 31 -6.81 9.50 -11.04
N GLU A 32 -8.04 9.10 -10.69
CA GLU A 32 -8.31 8.13 -9.62
C GLU A 32 -7.54 6.81 -9.82
N GLN A 33 -7.53 6.28 -11.05
CA GLN A 33 -6.87 5.01 -11.34
C GLN A 33 -5.34 5.11 -11.21
N MET A 34 -4.75 6.21 -11.68
CA MET A 34 -3.35 6.53 -11.44
C MET A 34 -3.06 6.59 -9.94
N TYR A 35 -3.93 7.22 -9.15
CA TYR A 35 -3.80 7.33 -7.70
C TYR A 35 -3.90 6.01 -6.96
N LYS A 36 -4.85 5.15 -7.37
CA LYS A 36 -4.95 3.78 -6.85
C LYS A 36 -3.64 3.03 -7.06
N GLY A 37 -3.10 3.11 -8.29
CA GLY A 37 -1.80 2.56 -8.62
C GLY A 37 -0.71 3.09 -7.70
N LEU A 38 -0.60 4.41 -7.55
CA LEU A 38 0.42 5.04 -6.69
C LEU A 38 0.37 4.50 -5.24
N VAL A 39 -0.81 4.52 -4.61
CA VAL A 39 -1.00 4.03 -3.24
C VAL A 39 -0.64 2.55 -3.11
N GLU A 40 -1.06 1.72 -4.08
CA GLU A 40 -0.73 0.29 -4.09
C GLU A 40 0.77 0.03 -4.24
N HIS A 41 1.47 0.79 -5.09
CA HIS A 41 2.91 0.67 -5.27
C HIS A 41 3.64 1.11 -4.00
N SER A 42 3.26 2.23 -3.37
CA SER A 42 3.82 2.65 -2.08
C SER A 42 3.64 1.58 -0.99
N LYS A 43 2.48 0.91 -0.94
CA LYS A 43 2.25 -0.25 -0.05
C LYS A 43 3.19 -1.41 -0.35
N LYS A 44 3.37 -1.77 -1.62
CA LYS A 44 4.28 -2.85 -2.04
C LYS A 44 5.73 -2.54 -1.68
N VAL A 45 6.17 -1.30 -1.89
CA VAL A 45 7.51 -0.82 -1.47
C VAL A 45 7.68 -0.97 0.04
N LEU A 46 6.71 -0.53 0.84
CA LEU A 46 6.81 -0.64 2.31
C LEU A 46 6.84 -2.10 2.79
N LYS A 47 6.07 -2.99 2.15
CA LYS A 47 6.13 -4.44 2.41
C LYS A 47 7.47 -5.05 2.05
N GLY A 48 8.02 -4.73 0.88
CA GLY A 48 9.35 -5.18 0.46
C GLY A 48 10.45 -4.65 1.38
N PHE A 49 10.34 -3.40 1.79
CA PHE A 49 11.25 -2.78 2.74
C PHE A 49 11.20 -3.49 4.10
N LEU A 50 10.01 -3.79 4.64
CA LEU A 50 9.89 -4.56 5.88
C LEU A 50 10.50 -5.95 5.77
N ALA A 51 10.31 -6.63 4.64
CA ALA A 51 10.96 -7.92 4.39
C ALA A 51 12.49 -7.82 4.40
N LEU A 52 13.05 -6.75 3.79
CA LEU A 52 14.49 -6.47 3.85
C LEU A 52 14.98 -6.25 5.29
N LEU A 53 14.22 -5.51 6.12
CA LEU A 53 14.59 -5.29 7.52
C LEU A 53 14.66 -6.60 8.31
N ARG A 54 13.77 -7.57 8.04
CA ARG A 54 13.85 -8.90 8.66
C ARG A 54 15.15 -9.61 8.31
N VAL A 55 15.57 -9.54 7.05
CA VAL A 55 16.86 -10.09 6.62
C VAL A 55 18.02 -9.41 7.35
N TYR A 56 17.97 -8.09 7.56
CA TYR A 56 18.98 -7.40 8.37
C TYR A 56 19.02 -7.92 9.80
N LYS A 57 17.88 -8.14 10.45
CA LYS A 57 17.85 -8.75 11.79
C LYS A 57 18.48 -10.15 11.78
N ASP A 58 18.12 -10.99 10.82
CA ASP A 58 18.62 -12.37 10.71
C ASP A 58 20.14 -12.39 10.47
N PHE A 59 20.64 -11.50 9.59
CA PHE A 59 22.08 -11.29 9.39
C PHE A 59 22.74 -10.84 10.70
N GLY A 60 22.16 -9.87 11.38
CA GLY A 60 22.67 -9.36 12.65
C GLY A 60 22.82 -10.45 13.71
N ASP A 61 21.82 -11.31 13.83
CA ASP A 61 21.81 -12.44 14.77
C ASP A 61 22.81 -13.52 14.38
N ALA A 62 22.92 -13.86 13.09
CA ALA A 62 23.88 -14.85 12.60
C ALA A 62 25.33 -14.41 12.85
N PHE A 63 25.69 -13.18 12.46
CA PHE A 63 27.05 -12.66 12.61
C PHE A 63 27.44 -12.43 14.07
N ALA A 64 26.50 -12.01 14.93
CA ALA A 64 26.74 -11.97 16.37
C ALA A 64 27.00 -13.37 16.94
N GLY A 65 26.29 -14.39 16.44
CA GLY A 65 26.50 -15.79 16.82
C GLY A 65 27.86 -16.34 16.39
N ILE A 66 28.30 -16.02 15.17
CA ILE A 66 29.64 -16.36 14.67
C ILE A 66 30.71 -15.68 15.53
N GLY A 67 30.56 -14.38 15.79
CA GLY A 67 31.53 -13.61 16.57
C GLY A 67 31.78 -14.19 17.97
N VAL A 68 30.77 -14.72 18.65
CA VAL A 68 30.94 -15.36 19.98
C VAL A 68 31.72 -16.67 19.93
N ARG A 69 31.63 -17.41 18.81
CA ARG A 69 32.30 -18.72 18.63
C ARG A 69 33.67 -18.60 17.99
N GLU A 70 34.00 -17.42 17.44
CA GLU A 70 35.24 -17.19 16.73
C GLU A 70 36.43 -17.13 17.70
N PRO A 71 37.41 -18.05 17.59
CA PRO A 71 38.55 -18.11 18.50
C PRO A 71 39.49 -16.91 18.37
N GLN A 72 39.59 -16.30 17.17
CA GLN A 72 40.47 -15.16 16.97
C GLN A 72 39.79 -13.85 17.44
N PRO A 73 40.35 -13.11 18.41
CA PRO A 73 39.69 -11.94 18.99
C PRO A 73 39.37 -10.82 17.99
N ARG A 74 40.26 -10.58 17.02
CA ARG A 74 40.09 -9.54 15.99
C ARG A 74 38.95 -9.89 15.02
N ALA A 75 38.84 -11.14 14.60
CA ALA A 75 37.75 -11.61 13.75
C ALA A 75 36.42 -11.66 14.52
N SER A 76 36.46 -12.13 15.78
CA SER A 76 35.33 -12.10 16.72
C SER A 76 34.73 -10.70 16.86
N GLU A 77 35.57 -9.70 17.09
CA GLU A 77 35.14 -8.31 17.20
C GLU A 77 34.53 -7.79 15.88
N ALA A 78 35.17 -8.08 14.74
CA ALA A 78 34.66 -7.67 13.43
C ALA A 78 33.28 -8.26 13.13
N PHE A 79 33.07 -9.55 13.40
CA PHE A 79 31.76 -10.21 13.23
C PHE A 79 30.71 -9.64 14.18
N ARG A 80 31.08 -9.37 15.45
CA ARG A 80 30.16 -8.76 16.43
C ARG A 80 29.74 -7.35 16.00
N GLN A 81 30.68 -6.51 15.57
CA GLN A 81 30.40 -5.16 15.07
C GLN A 81 29.52 -5.21 13.81
N PHE A 82 29.85 -6.09 12.85
CA PHE A 82 29.05 -6.28 11.64
C PHE A 82 27.61 -6.71 11.96
N GLY A 83 27.43 -7.63 12.91
CA GLY A 83 26.12 -8.06 13.37
C GLY A 83 25.33 -6.93 14.03
N GLU A 84 25.99 -6.13 14.86
CA GLU A 84 25.38 -4.97 15.51
C GLU A 84 24.91 -3.91 14.49
N TYR A 85 25.67 -3.68 13.42
CA TYR A 85 25.24 -2.76 12.36
C TYR A 85 23.96 -3.18 11.67
N HIS A 86 23.83 -4.46 11.35
CA HIS A 86 22.61 -4.96 10.71
C HIS A 86 21.40 -4.86 11.65
N ARG A 87 21.58 -5.10 12.97
CA ARG A 87 20.53 -4.86 13.96
C ARG A 87 20.15 -3.38 14.07
N GLN A 88 21.12 -2.47 14.02
CA GLN A 88 20.84 -1.04 14.05
C GLN A 88 20.14 -0.56 12.77
N MET A 89 20.52 -1.06 11.60
CA MET A 89 19.82 -0.79 10.34
C MET A 89 18.36 -1.26 10.37
N GLU A 90 18.10 -2.41 11.01
CA GLU A 90 16.74 -2.90 11.22
C GLU A 90 15.94 -1.97 12.14
N LYS A 91 16.50 -1.62 13.29
CA LYS A 91 15.87 -0.73 14.27
C LYS A 91 15.54 0.64 13.67
N ASN A 92 16.50 1.23 12.95
CA ASN A 92 16.32 2.50 12.23
C ASN A 92 15.22 2.36 11.16
N GLY A 93 15.21 1.25 10.43
CA GLY A 93 14.21 1.01 9.37
C GLY A 93 12.81 0.89 9.94
N ILE A 94 12.64 0.22 11.08
CA ILE A 94 11.34 0.12 11.76
C ILE A 94 10.86 1.49 12.21
N ALA A 95 11.74 2.33 12.77
CA ALA A 95 11.40 3.71 13.12
C ALA A 95 10.95 4.51 11.88
N THR A 96 11.63 4.35 10.74
CA THR A 96 11.24 4.96 9.47
C THR A 96 9.87 4.48 8.99
N ILE A 97 9.58 3.18 9.08
CA ILE A 97 8.25 2.65 8.71
C ILE A 97 7.16 3.29 9.57
N LYS A 98 7.37 3.42 10.89
CA LYS A 98 6.40 4.08 11.79
C LYS A 98 6.15 5.54 11.39
N ALA A 99 7.19 6.25 10.97
CA ALA A 99 7.08 7.64 10.51
C ALA A 99 6.37 7.76 9.15
N ILE A 100 6.57 6.79 8.24
CA ILE A 100 6.00 6.80 6.89
C ILE A 100 4.54 6.33 6.86
N LYS A 101 4.14 5.44 7.78
CA LYS A 101 2.80 4.83 7.76
C LYS A 101 1.63 5.85 7.77
N PRO A 102 1.65 6.93 8.57
CA PRO A 102 0.60 7.96 8.52
C PRO A 102 0.51 8.67 7.16
N ILE A 103 1.65 8.91 6.48
CA ILE A 103 1.71 9.54 5.15
C ILE A 103 0.90 8.72 4.13
N LEU A 104 0.98 7.40 4.22
CA LEU A 104 0.23 6.50 3.34
C LEU A 104 -1.29 6.52 3.63
N SER A 105 -1.68 6.71 4.89
CA SER A 105 -3.08 6.91 5.27
C SER A 105 -3.61 8.23 4.74
N ASP A 106 -2.82 9.30 4.83
CA ASP A 106 -3.16 10.62 4.28
C ASP A 106 -3.34 10.55 2.76
N LEU A 107 -2.45 9.84 2.06
CA LEU A 107 -2.56 9.60 0.61
C LEU A 107 -3.86 8.84 0.26
N GLY A 108 -4.28 7.91 1.13
CA GLY A 108 -5.54 7.20 1.01
C GLY A 108 -6.78 8.08 1.20
N THR A 109 -6.69 9.19 1.93
CA THR A 109 -7.83 10.09 2.20
C THR A 109 -8.34 10.77 0.93
N TYR A 110 -7.44 11.19 0.04
CA TYR A 110 -7.82 11.74 -1.27
C TYR A 110 -8.68 10.74 -2.06
N LEU A 111 -8.28 9.46 -2.03
CA LEU A 111 -8.91 8.39 -2.79
C LEU A 111 -10.23 7.90 -2.19
N ASN A 112 -10.28 7.76 -0.87
CA ASN A 112 -11.40 7.15 -0.16
C ASN A 112 -12.44 8.18 0.33
N LYS A 113 -12.09 9.48 0.40
CA LYS A 113 -13.00 10.53 0.89
C LYS A 113 -13.24 11.61 -0.16
N ALA A 114 -12.18 12.21 -0.71
CA ALA A 114 -12.33 13.38 -1.59
C ALA A 114 -12.95 13.02 -2.96
N ILE A 115 -12.40 12.01 -3.66
CA ILE A 115 -12.95 11.57 -4.96
C ILE A 115 -14.41 11.09 -4.84
N PRO A 116 -14.78 10.24 -3.84
CA PRO A 116 -16.17 9.81 -3.67
C PRO A 116 -17.16 10.94 -3.41
N ASP A 117 -16.79 11.98 -2.64
CA ASP A 117 -17.65 13.16 -2.42
C ASP A 117 -17.92 13.93 -3.73
N THR A 118 -16.88 14.13 -4.54
CA THR A 118 -17.03 14.78 -5.85
C THR A 118 -17.89 13.93 -6.78
N LYS A 119 -17.68 12.61 -6.84
CA LYS A 119 -18.51 11.68 -7.62
C LYS A 119 -19.98 11.69 -7.19
N LEU A 120 -20.26 11.79 -5.89
CA LEU A 120 -21.63 11.91 -5.38
C LEU A 120 -22.31 13.17 -5.90
N THR A 121 -21.58 14.29 -5.95
CA THR A 121 -22.10 15.56 -6.46
C THR A 121 -22.35 15.50 -7.97
N ILE A 122 -21.45 14.88 -8.73
CA ILE A 122 -21.62 14.63 -10.17
C ILE A 122 -22.86 13.76 -10.43
N ARG A 123 -23.10 12.73 -9.61
CA ARG A 123 -24.29 11.88 -9.72
C ARG A 123 -25.58 12.67 -9.52
N LYS A 124 -25.66 13.50 -8.47
CA LYS A 124 -26.81 14.39 -8.22
C LYS A 124 -27.06 15.36 -9.39
N TYR A 125 -26.00 15.88 -9.99
CA TYR A 125 -26.08 16.68 -11.20
C TYR A 125 -26.66 15.89 -12.38
N ALA A 126 -26.18 14.67 -12.61
CA ALA A 126 -26.66 13.81 -13.69
C ALA A 126 -28.17 13.51 -13.52
N ASP A 127 -28.62 13.17 -12.32
CA ASP A 127 -30.04 12.92 -12.03
C ASP A 127 -30.90 14.15 -12.32
N THR A 128 -30.47 15.33 -11.86
CA THR A 128 -31.19 16.59 -12.09
C THR A 128 -31.17 16.99 -13.57
N LYS A 129 -30.09 16.68 -14.29
CA LYS A 129 -30.00 16.86 -15.74
C LYS A 129 -31.00 15.95 -16.45
N PHE A 130 -31.08 14.68 -16.09
CA PHE A 130 -32.07 13.75 -16.66
C PHE A 130 -33.50 14.22 -16.40
N GLU A 131 -33.79 14.69 -15.18
CA GLU A 131 -35.10 15.26 -14.84
C GLU A 131 -35.44 16.46 -15.75
N TYR A 132 -34.54 17.44 -15.86
CA TYR A 132 -34.73 18.60 -16.75
C TYR A 132 -34.93 18.19 -18.22
N LEU A 133 -34.12 17.26 -18.72
CA LEU A 133 -34.21 16.76 -20.10
C LEU A 133 -35.53 16.03 -20.36
N SER A 134 -36.05 15.29 -19.38
CA SER A 134 -37.34 14.61 -19.48
C SER A 134 -38.50 15.60 -19.65
N TYR A 135 -38.49 16.71 -18.92
CA TYR A 135 -39.48 17.78 -19.10
C TYR A 135 -39.34 18.47 -20.47
N CYS A 136 -38.13 18.68 -20.97
CA CYS A 136 -37.95 19.23 -22.32
C CYS A 136 -38.47 18.30 -23.41
N LEU A 137 -38.24 16.99 -23.26
CA LEU A 137 -38.81 15.98 -24.17
C LEU A 137 -40.34 16.01 -24.11
N LYS A 138 -40.93 16.01 -22.91
CA LYS A 138 -42.39 16.03 -22.74
C LYS A 138 -43.05 17.29 -23.32
N VAL A 139 -42.43 18.47 -23.15
CA VAL A 139 -42.91 19.71 -23.79
C VAL A 139 -42.92 19.56 -25.30
N LYS A 140 -41.83 19.04 -25.88
CA LYS A 140 -41.76 18.84 -27.32
C LYS A 140 -42.80 17.84 -27.81
N GLU A 141 -42.98 16.71 -27.13
CA GLU A 141 -44.00 15.73 -27.50
C GLU A 141 -45.40 16.36 -27.56
N MET A 142 -45.72 17.26 -26.62
CA MET A 142 -46.99 18.00 -26.61
C MET A 142 -47.07 19.05 -27.72
N ASP A 143 -45.97 19.73 -28.06
CA ASP A 143 -45.89 20.68 -29.17
C ASP A 143 -46.07 19.96 -30.53
N ASP A 144 -45.42 18.81 -30.70
CA ASP A 144 -45.50 17.97 -31.91
C ASP A 144 -46.92 17.39 -32.09
N GLU A 145 -47.58 17.00 -30.99
CA GLU A 145 -49.00 16.60 -30.99
C GLU A 145 -49.90 17.76 -31.44
N GLU A 146 -49.76 18.94 -30.83
CA GLU A 146 -50.54 20.14 -31.19
C GLU A 146 -50.35 20.50 -32.66
N TYR A 147 -49.11 20.45 -33.17
CA TYR A 147 -48.82 20.69 -34.58
C TYR A 147 -49.48 19.65 -35.51
N SER A 148 -49.48 18.37 -35.12
CA SER A 148 -50.06 17.29 -35.92
C SER A 148 -51.58 17.42 -36.05
N TYR A 149 -52.30 17.69 -34.95
CA TYR A 149 -53.74 17.94 -34.98
C TYR A 149 -54.10 19.21 -35.76
N ALA A 150 -53.30 20.27 -35.62
CA ALA A 150 -53.48 21.50 -36.39
C ALA A 150 -53.31 21.27 -37.91
N ALA A 151 -52.37 20.43 -38.32
CA ALA A 151 -52.16 20.06 -39.73
C ALA A 151 -53.32 19.23 -40.31
N LEU A 152 -53.96 18.40 -39.48
CA LEU A 152 -55.15 17.62 -39.85
C LEU A 152 -56.46 18.42 -39.76
N GLN A 153 -56.40 19.67 -39.26
CA GLN A 153 -57.56 20.51 -38.94
C GLN A 153 -58.54 19.85 -37.95
N GLU A 154 -58.02 19.00 -37.06
CA GLU A 154 -58.80 18.34 -36.02
C GLU A 154 -58.69 19.07 -34.68
N PRO A 155 -59.78 19.20 -33.91
CA PRO A 155 -59.75 19.81 -32.59
C PRO A 155 -59.03 18.90 -31.58
N LEU A 156 -58.13 19.49 -30.78
CA LEU A 156 -57.44 18.80 -29.69
C LEU A 156 -58.07 19.15 -28.34
N TYR A 157 -58.75 18.18 -27.73
CA TYR A 157 -59.51 18.37 -26.47
C TYR A 157 -58.69 18.99 -25.34
N ARG A 158 -57.42 18.60 -25.18
CA ARG A 158 -56.50 19.18 -24.17
C ARG A 158 -56.37 20.70 -24.35
N VAL A 159 -56.32 21.19 -25.59
CA VAL A 159 -56.16 22.61 -25.90
C VAL A 159 -57.48 23.36 -25.73
N GLU A 160 -58.59 22.78 -26.19
CA GLU A 160 -59.94 23.37 -26.07
C GLU A 160 -60.37 23.57 -24.61
N THR A 161 -59.96 22.65 -23.73
CA THR A 161 -60.23 22.71 -22.29
C THR A 161 -59.22 23.56 -21.51
N GLY A 162 -58.40 24.34 -22.22
CA GLY A 162 -57.51 25.33 -21.63
C GLY A 162 -56.12 24.81 -21.28
N ASN A 163 -55.69 23.65 -21.75
CA ASN A 163 -54.29 23.17 -21.76
C ASN A 163 -53.54 23.23 -20.40
N TYR A 164 -54.19 22.77 -19.32
CA TYR A 164 -53.63 22.81 -17.97
C TYR A 164 -52.37 21.95 -17.80
N GLU A 165 -52.35 20.76 -18.40
CA GLU A 165 -51.21 19.84 -18.32
C GLU A 165 -49.95 20.47 -18.91
N TYR A 166 -50.05 21.10 -20.07
CA TYR A 166 -48.93 21.79 -20.71
C TYR A 166 -48.36 22.90 -19.82
N ARG A 167 -49.23 23.73 -19.23
CA ARG A 167 -48.80 24.79 -18.30
C ARG A 167 -48.09 24.23 -17.07
N LEU A 168 -48.56 23.11 -16.53
CA LEU A 168 -47.93 22.45 -15.39
C LEU A 168 -46.54 21.96 -15.76
N ILE A 169 -46.40 21.26 -16.89
CA ILE A 169 -45.11 20.75 -17.36
C ILE A 169 -44.13 21.91 -17.65
N LEU A 170 -44.60 23.03 -18.22
CA LEU A 170 -43.76 24.22 -18.40
C LEU A 170 -43.22 24.77 -17.08
N ARG A 171 -44.04 24.80 -16.02
CA ARG A 171 -43.59 25.20 -14.68
C ARG A 171 -42.54 24.23 -14.14
N CYS A 172 -42.81 22.93 -14.19
CA CYS A 172 -41.87 21.90 -13.73
C CYS A 172 -40.54 21.95 -14.50
N ARG A 173 -40.57 22.21 -15.80
CA ARG A 173 -39.38 22.42 -16.64
C ARG A 173 -38.55 23.60 -16.14
N GLN A 174 -39.19 24.72 -15.80
CA GLN A 174 -38.51 25.90 -15.31
C GLN A 174 -37.85 25.65 -13.94
N ASP A 175 -38.55 24.99 -13.03
CA ASP A 175 -38.02 24.63 -11.71
C ASP A 175 -36.85 23.64 -11.82
N ALA A 176 -36.96 22.64 -12.70
CA ALA A 176 -35.89 21.70 -13.00
C ALA A 176 -34.68 22.39 -13.64
N ARG A 177 -34.90 23.37 -14.54
CA ARG A 177 -33.83 24.17 -15.16
C ARG A 177 -33.01 24.93 -14.13
N LEU A 178 -33.66 25.54 -13.13
CA LEU A 178 -32.97 26.29 -12.07
C LEU A 178 -32.10 25.36 -11.22
N ARG A 179 -32.65 24.21 -10.80
CA ARG A 179 -31.90 23.19 -10.04
C ARG A 179 -30.71 22.64 -10.84
N PHE A 180 -30.94 22.33 -12.12
CA PHE A 180 -29.89 21.88 -13.04
C PHE A 180 -28.76 22.91 -13.18
N ALA A 181 -29.09 24.19 -13.35
CA ALA A 181 -28.10 25.26 -13.50
C ALA A 181 -27.26 25.45 -12.23
N ALA A 182 -27.89 25.42 -11.06
CA ALA A 182 -27.20 25.53 -9.77
C ALA A 182 -26.23 24.35 -9.53
N LEU A 183 -26.69 23.11 -9.73
CA LEU A 183 -25.81 21.94 -9.59
C LEU A 183 -24.69 21.92 -10.63
N ARG A 184 -24.90 22.46 -11.83
CA ARG A 184 -23.84 22.59 -12.84
C ARG A 184 -22.70 23.47 -12.32
N SER A 185 -23.00 24.63 -11.71
CA SER A 185 -21.97 25.47 -11.10
C SER A 185 -21.28 24.78 -9.93
N ASP A 186 -22.03 24.09 -9.07
CA ASP A 186 -21.49 23.41 -7.90
C ASP A 186 -20.49 22.31 -8.30
N VAL A 187 -20.81 21.51 -9.32
CA VAL A 187 -19.91 20.46 -9.81
C VAL A 187 -18.63 21.06 -10.38
N LEU A 188 -18.71 22.16 -11.14
CA LEU A 188 -17.52 22.82 -11.70
C LEU A 188 -16.59 23.33 -10.59
N VAL A 189 -17.15 24.00 -9.59
CA VAL A 189 -16.38 24.49 -8.43
C VAL A 189 -15.77 23.32 -7.65
N LYS A 190 -16.53 22.25 -7.39
CA LYS A 190 -16.00 21.07 -6.70
C LYS A 190 -14.87 20.38 -7.45
N LEU A 191 -14.97 20.28 -8.78
CA LEU A 191 -13.90 19.71 -9.61
C LEU A 191 -12.64 20.56 -9.54
N GLU A 192 -12.76 21.88 -9.60
CA GLU A 192 -11.63 22.80 -9.48
C GLU A 192 -10.98 22.76 -8.08
N LEU A 193 -11.79 22.70 -7.02
CA LEU A 193 -11.29 22.53 -5.65
C LEU A 193 -10.57 21.20 -5.46
N LEU A 194 -11.11 20.12 -6.03
CA LEU A 194 -10.49 18.80 -5.97
C LEU A 194 -9.14 18.79 -6.70
N ASP A 195 -9.05 19.43 -7.87
CA ASP A 195 -7.83 19.51 -8.69
C ASP A 195 -6.73 20.31 -7.97
N ASN A 196 -7.08 21.47 -7.40
CA ASN A 196 -6.14 22.26 -6.61
C ASN A 196 -5.63 21.52 -5.37
N LYS A 197 -6.53 20.82 -4.66
CA LYS A 197 -6.17 20.02 -3.49
C LYS A 197 -5.28 18.83 -3.86
N HIS A 198 -5.60 18.15 -4.96
CA HIS A 198 -4.86 17.02 -5.50
C HIS A 198 -3.38 17.34 -5.68
N VAL A 199 -3.06 18.43 -6.37
CA VAL A 199 -1.67 18.78 -6.68
C VAL A 199 -0.89 19.10 -5.40
N GLN A 200 -1.48 19.87 -4.49
CA GLN A 200 -0.79 20.30 -3.27
C GLN A 200 -0.57 19.15 -2.29
N ASP A 201 -1.65 18.41 -1.98
CA ASP A 201 -1.59 17.37 -0.96
C ASP A 201 -0.72 16.21 -1.42
N VAL A 202 -0.89 15.74 -2.66
CA VAL A 202 -0.18 14.53 -3.11
C VAL A 202 1.31 14.79 -3.24
N VAL A 203 1.69 15.91 -3.85
CA VAL A 203 3.11 16.23 -4.01
C VAL A 203 3.78 16.34 -2.65
N CYS A 204 3.13 17.02 -1.69
CA CYS A 204 3.63 17.11 -0.33
C CYS A 204 3.78 15.73 0.34
N GLN A 205 2.77 14.87 0.23
CA GLN A 205 2.83 13.53 0.84
C GLN A 205 3.91 12.64 0.19
N LEU A 206 4.07 12.69 -1.14
CA LEU A 206 5.13 11.95 -1.83
C LEU A 206 6.52 12.46 -1.47
N GLN A 207 6.70 13.76 -1.35
CA GLN A 207 7.96 14.35 -0.89
C GLN A 207 8.31 13.87 0.52
N ARG A 208 7.33 13.88 1.44
CA ARG A 208 7.51 13.36 2.81
C ARG A 208 7.84 11.86 2.81
N PHE A 209 7.18 11.08 1.94
CA PHE A 209 7.45 9.65 1.78
C PHE A 209 8.90 9.40 1.35
N ILE A 210 9.37 10.08 0.31
CA ILE A 210 10.75 9.96 -0.19
C ILE A 210 11.75 10.48 0.83
N ALA A 211 11.46 11.61 1.49
CA ALA A 211 12.31 12.18 2.52
C ALA A 211 12.51 11.22 3.71
N GLY A 212 11.47 10.46 4.09
CA GLY A 212 11.58 9.42 5.11
C GLY A 212 12.60 8.34 4.75
N PHE A 213 12.56 7.83 3.51
CA PHE A 213 13.56 6.88 3.01
C PHE A 213 14.96 7.51 2.85
N ALA A 214 15.04 8.75 2.36
CA ALA A 214 16.31 9.45 2.20
C ALA A 214 17.01 9.67 3.54
N SER A 215 16.25 10.00 4.60
CA SER A 215 16.76 10.10 5.96
C SER A 215 17.28 8.76 6.46
N TYR A 216 16.53 7.67 6.24
CA TYR A 216 16.96 6.32 6.61
C TYR A 216 18.29 5.94 5.95
N HIS A 217 18.40 6.11 4.64
CA HIS A 217 19.62 5.78 3.91
C HIS A 217 20.79 6.68 4.33
N SER A 218 20.56 7.97 4.56
CA SER A 218 21.59 8.89 5.06
C SER A 218 22.13 8.46 6.42
N THR A 219 21.25 8.10 7.36
CA THR A 219 21.64 7.59 8.69
C THR A 219 22.45 6.29 8.57
N ASN A 220 22.01 5.36 7.72
CA ASN A 220 22.73 4.10 7.54
C ASN A 220 24.08 4.26 6.84
N ILE A 221 24.21 5.22 5.92
CA ILE A 221 25.50 5.57 5.32
C ILE A 221 26.46 6.11 6.40
N GLY A 222 25.97 6.94 7.33
CA GLY A 222 26.76 7.40 8.48
C GLY A 222 27.28 6.22 9.31
N LEU A 223 26.37 5.32 9.69
CA LEU A 223 26.67 4.10 10.44
C LEU A 223 27.68 3.18 9.72
N LEU A 224 27.60 3.07 8.39
CA LEU A 224 28.55 2.29 7.59
C LEU A 224 29.92 2.97 7.44
N ARG A 225 29.97 4.30 7.37
CA ARG A 225 31.22 5.07 7.17
C ARG A 225 32.12 5.11 8.39
N GLU A 226 31.57 4.96 9.58
CA GLU A 226 32.35 4.84 10.81
C GLU A 226 33.24 3.58 10.85
N ASN A 227 33.16 2.71 9.83
CA ASN A 227 33.73 1.37 9.85
C ASN A 227 34.77 1.09 8.76
N SER A 228 35.93 0.60 9.20
CA SER A 228 36.97 -0.03 8.37
C SER A 228 37.10 -1.52 8.72
N LEU A 229 35.96 -2.23 8.78
CA LEU A 229 35.90 -3.62 9.27
C LEU A 229 36.53 -4.65 8.34
N PHE A 230 36.79 -4.29 7.08
CA PHE A 230 37.28 -5.22 6.06
C PHE A 230 38.60 -4.74 5.46
N PRO A 231 39.51 -5.67 5.10
CA PRO A 231 39.37 -7.14 5.16
C PRO A 231 39.48 -7.70 6.59
N ILE A 232 38.71 -8.76 6.89
CA ILE A 232 38.84 -9.51 8.15
C ILE A 232 40.00 -10.48 7.99
N GLU A 233 41.15 -10.15 8.59
CA GLU A 233 42.31 -11.05 8.60
C GLU A 233 42.06 -12.18 9.60
N MET A 234 41.82 -13.38 9.07
CA MET A 234 41.75 -14.60 9.87
C MET A 234 43.13 -15.23 10.03
N ASP A 235 43.75 -15.10 11.20
CA ASP A 235 44.98 -15.82 11.55
C ASP A 235 44.61 -17.24 11.97
N LEU A 236 44.74 -18.18 11.05
CA LEU A 236 44.61 -19.61 11.34
C LEU A 236 45.78 -20.02 12.26
N SER A 237 45.50 -20.26 13.53
CA SER A 237 46.48 -20.86 14.44
C SER A 237 46.80 -22.29 13.95
N ARG A 238 48.03 -22.79 14.20
CA ARG A 238 48.47 -24.13 13.75
C ARG A 238 47.61 -25.30 14.28
N SER A 239 46.77 -25.07 15.29
CA SER A 239 45.80 -26.02 15.85
C SER A 239 44.42 -25.96 15.20
N SER A 240 44.18 -25.08 14.22
CA SER A 240 42.86 -24.88 13.58
C SER A 240 42.33 -26.10 12.82
N PHE A 241 43.17 -27.11 12.55
CA PHE A 241 42.80 -28.35 11.87
C PHE A 241 43.08 -29.62 12.70
N GLN A 242 43.41 -29.50 13.99
CA GLN A 242 43.50 -30.67 14.86
C GLN A 242 42.09 -31.14 15.21
N TYR A 243 41.49 -31.92 14.33
CA TYR A 243 40.42 -32.84 14.72
C TYR A 243 41.02 -33.80 15.76
N GLU A 244 40.54 -33.74 17.00
CA GLU A 244 40.87 -34.74 18.02
C GLU A 244 40.32 -36.09 17.57
N CYS A 245 41.11 -36.84 16.79
CA CYS A 245 40.91 -38.27 16.65
C CYS A 245 41.20 -38.86 18.02
N SER A 246 40.13 -39.15 18.78
CA SER A 246 40.23 -39.69 20.13
C SER A 246 41.11 -40.93 20.12
N GLN A 247 42.10 -40.91 21.00
CA GLN A 247 43.04 -41.98 21.26
C GLN A 247 42.31 -43.32 21.40
N VAL A 248 42.56 -44.25 20.48
CA VAL A 248 42.25 -45.67 20.68
C VAL A 248 43.50 -46.31 21.30
N PRO A 249 43.48 -46.80 22.55
CA PRO A 249 44.59 -47.56 23.09
C PRO A 249 44.49 -49.01 22.59
N CYS A 250 45.36 -49.39 21.66
CA CYS A 250 45.50 -50.79 21.26
C CYS A 250 46.53 -51.47 22.17
N TYR A 251 46.06 -52.44 22.93
CA TYR A 251 46.83 -53.28 23.85
C TYR A 251 47.90 -54.10 23.09
N GLU A 252 49.12 -54.17 23.66
CA GLU A 252 50.13 -55.14 23.28
C GLU A 252 49.60 -56.56 23.54
N ASN A 253 49.49 -57.37 22.49
CA ASN A 253 49.42 -58.82 22.63
C ASN A 253 50.41 -59.46 21.66
N ASN A 254 51.43 -60.08 22.24
CA ASN A 254 52.34 -61.00 21.58
C ASN A 254 51.54 -62.15 20.96
N ASN A 255 51.73 -62.40 19.67
CA ASN A 255 51.76 -63.75 19.11
C ASN A 255 52.38 -63.67 17.71
N ASP A 256 53.44 -64.47 17.55
CA ASP A 256 54.13 -64.74 16.29
C ASP A 256 53.17 -65.42 15.30
N GLU A 257 53.05 -64.86 14.10
CA GLU A 257 52.88 -65.59 12.82
C GLU A 257 52.95 -64.59 11.66
N GLU A 258 54.01 -64.68 10.85
CA GLU A 258 54.14 -64.02 9.55
C GLU A 258 53.05 -64.51 8.57
N PRO A 259 52.47 -63.59 7.78
CA PRO A 259 52.50 -63.83 6.33
C PRO A 259 52.85 -62.59 5.49
N GLU A 260 53.50 -62.90 4.38
CA GLU A 260 54.02 -62.09 3.26
C GLU A 260 53.07 -61.07 2.60
N PRO A 261 53.60 -60.09 1.83
CA PRO A 261 52.90 -58.86 1.44
C PRO A 261 52.06 -59.04 0.17
N VAL A 262 50.86 -58.44 0.16
CA VAL A 262 50.09 -58.21 -1.07
C VAL A 262 49.94 -56.70 -1.25
N GLU A 263 50.60 -56.18 -2.29
CA GLU A 263 50.46 -54.81 -2.78
C GLU A 263 49.05 -54.59 -3.37
N GLY A 264 48.43 -53.47 -3.03
CA GLY A 264 47.15 -53.03 -3.60
C GLY A 264 46.65 -51.74 -2.94
N GLU A 265 46.93 -50.62 -3.59
CA GLU A 265 46.66 -49.24 -3.18
C GLU A 265 45.17 -48.90 -2.97
N GLY A 266 44.88 -47.99 -2.01
CA GLY A 266 43.86 -46.95 -2.23
C GLY A 266 42.62 -46.90 -1.32
N ASP A 267 42.83 -46.50 -0.06
CA ASP A 267 42.06 -45.54 0.77
C ASP A 267 40.53 -45.62 0.96
N ALA A 268 40.20 -45.90 2.22
CA ALA A 268 39.37 -45.12 3.16
C ALA A 268 37.84 -45.07 2.99
N ASP A 269 37.21 -45.88 3.84
CA ASP A 269 35.81 -45.86 4.26
C ASP A 269 35.61 -44.86 5.42
N LEU A 270 34.44 -44.21 5.52
CA LEU A 270 33.74 -43.98 6.80
C LEU A 270 32.37 -43.27 6.67
N ILE A 271 31.37 -43.98 7.21
CA ILE A 271 29.95 -43.65 7.33
C ILE A 271 29.69 -42.93 8.68
N LEU A 272 28.78 -41.95 8.64
CA LEU A 272 28.24 -41.18 9.78
C LEU A 272 27.06 -41.89 10.47
N GLY A 273 26.94 -41.73 11.79
CA GLY A 273 25.70 -41.88 12.59
C GLY A 273 25.98 -41.59 14.07
N GLU A 274 25.64 -40.42 14.64
CA GLU A 274 24.36 -39.86 15.12
C GLU A 274 23.98 -40.21 16.57
N GLU A 275 23.56 -39.14 17.28
CA GLU A 275 22.81 -38.97 18.54
C GLU A 275 23.40 -39.33 19.92
N VAL A 276 23.54 -38.30 20.78
CA VAL A 276 23.30 -38.39 22.24
C VAL A 276 22.57 -37.13 22.75
N LYS A 277 21.56 -37.37 23.62
CA LYS A 277 20.67 -36.42 24.32
C LYS A 277 21.37 -35.63 25.45
N PRO A 278 20.83 -34.47 25.91
CA PRO A 278 21.37 -33.76 27.05
C PRO A 278 20.62 -34.06 28.38
N ASP A 279 21.39 -34.16 29.47
CA ASP A 279 20.92 -34.05 30.86
C ASP A 279 21.25 -32.66 31.43
N ASP A 280 20.63 -32.37 32.57
CA ASP A 280 20.04 -31.10 32.99
C ASP A 280 20.91 -30.21 33.92
N GLU A 281 20.41 -28.99 34.11
CA GLU A 281 20.60 -28.02 35.21
C GLU A 281 21.83 -27.09 35.23
N THR A 282 21.59 -25.84 34.79
CA THR A 282 21.84 -24.68 35.67
C THR A 282 20.88 -23.53 35.34
N GLN A 283 20.01 -23.19 36.29
CA GLN A 283 19.16 -22.01 36.23
C GLN A 283 19.96 -20.74 36.57
N ASP A 284 19.79 -19.73 35.73
CA ASP A 284 19.29 -18.39 36.08
C ASP A 284 20.10 -17.25 35.40
N LYS A 285 19.37 -16.24 34.91
CA LYS A 285 19.74 -15.07 34.06
C LYS A 285 19.50 -15.18 32.54
N ASP A 286 18.24 -15.38 32.10
CA ASP A 286 17.88 -15.02 30.71
C ASP A 286 16.42 -14.60 30.46
N ASN A 287 15.76 -13.96 31.44
CA ASN A 287 14.36 -13.53 31.25
C ASN A 287 14.21 -12.22 30.46
N THR A 288 15.18 -11.30 30.49
CA THR A 288 15.03 -9.98 29.84
C THR A 288 15.26 -10.02 28.32
N LYS A 289 16.12 -10.92 27.80
CA LYS A 289 16.40 -11.03 26.35
C LYS A 289 15.35 -11.84 25.59
N ARG A 290 14.68 -12.79 26.25
CA ARG A 290 13.54 -13.51 25.65
C ARG A 290 12.33 -12.59 25.49
N GLU A 291 11.99 -11.77 26.49
CA GLU A 291 10.87 -10.83 26.39
C GLU A 291 11.05 -9.81 25.25
N GLU A 292 12.25 -9.23 25.06
CA GLU A 292 12.51 -8.29 23.94
C GLU A 292 12.42 -8.95 22.56
N LYS A 293 12.94 -10.18 22.40
CA LYS A 293 12.84 -10.92 21.13
C LYS A 293 11.39 -11.31 20.81
N THR A 294 10.60 -11.66 21.82
CA THR A 294 9.19 -12.05 21.64
C THR A 294 8.34 -10.83 21.30
N ASN A 295 8.50 -9.72 22.04
CA ASN A 295 7.80 -8.46 21.76
C ASN A 295 8.11 -7.90 20.37
N HIS A 296 9.36 -8.00 19.91
CA HIS A 296 9.75 -7.51 18.58
C HIS A 296 9.23 -8.40 17.44
N SER A 297 9.25 -9.73 17.64
CA SER A 297 8.65 -10.69 16.70
C SER A 297 7.14 -10.47 16.56
N GLU A 298 6.44 -10.34 17.69
CA GLU A 298 5.01 -10.11 17.76
C GLU A 298 4.63 -8.76 17.12
N TYR A 299 5.41 -7.71 17.38
CA TYR A 299 5.22 -6.39 16.77
C TYR A 299 5.41 -6.41 15.24
N THR A 300 6.43 -7.11 14.72
CA THR A 300 6.60 -7.25 13.27
C THR A 300 5.52 -8.11 12.62
N SER A 301 4.90 -9.02 13.38
CA SER A 301 3.75 -9.81 12.93
C SER A 301 2.47 -8.96 12.87
N GLU A 302 2.27 -8.09 13.86
CA GLU A 302 1.15 -7.17 13.96
C GLU A 302 1.21 -6.09 12.87
N LEU A 303 2.39 -5.52 12.62
CA LEU A 303 2.63 -4.56 11.52
C LEU A 303 2.31 -5.17 10.15
N MET A 304 2.60 -6.46 9.96
CA MET A 304 2.30 -7.18 8.73
C MET A 304 0.82 -7.49 8.56
N LYS A 305 0.11 -7.74 9.66
CA LYS A 305 -1.34 -7.90 9.68
C LYS A 305 -2.01 -6.59 9.29
N GLU A 306 -1.61 -5.48 9.91
CA GLU A 306 -2.09 -4.12 9.60
C GLU A 306 -1.81 -3.68 8.16
N MET A 307 -0.67 -4.06 7.57
CA MET A 307 -0.38 -3.77 6.16
C MET A 307 -1.14 -4.68 5.18
N ARG A 308 -1.77 -5.75 5.66
CA ARG A 308 -2.56 -6.69 4.86
C ARG A 308 -4.03 -6.30 4.85
N GLU A 309 -4.52 -5.63 5.88
CA GLU A 309 -5.91 -5.13 5.91
C GLU A 309 -6.11 -3.92 5.00
N PRO A 310 -7.29 -3.80 4.34
CA PRO A 310 -7.70 -2.53 3.75
C PRO A 310 -7.73 -1.47 4.85
N ILE A 311 -7.41 -0.21 4.50
CA ILE A 311 -7.55 0.91 5.43
C ILE A 311 -9.07 1.10 5.63
N ASN A 312 -9.68 0.32 6.51
CA ASN A 312 -11.02 0.57 7.03
C ASN A 312 -10.87 1.61 8.13
N ASP A 313 -11.06 2.87 7.74
CA ASP A 313 -11.17 3.98 8.69
C ASP A 313 -12.60 3.97 9.27
N ASP A 314 -12.91 2.98 10.12
CA ASP A 314 -14.13 2.92 10.93
C ASP A 314 -14.01 3.92 12.11
N ARG A 315 -13.85 5.20 11.77
CA ARG A 315 -14.07 6.34 12.66
C ARG A 315 -15.20 7.22 12.10
N SER A 316 -16.28 6.61 11.63
CA SER A 316 -17.47 7.32 11.14
C SER A 316 -18.71 7.22 12.05
N GLU A 317 -18.59 6.65 13.24
CA GLU A 317 -19.67 6.65 14.24
C GLU A 317 -19.21 7.35 15.52
N ASN A 318 -19.32 8.69 15.55
CA ASN A 318 -19.57 9.50 16.76
C ASN A 318 -19.51 11.01 16.42
N ALA A 319 -20.31 11.43 15.44
CA ALA A 319 -20.54 12.86 15.17
C ALA A 319 -22.04 13.12 14.92
N THR A 320 -22.89 12.58 15.77
CA THR A 320 -24.28 13.03 15.94
C THR A 320 -24.58 13.03 17.43
N ASN A 321 -24.35 14.18 18.07
CA ASN A 321 -25.03 14.68 19.28
C ASN A 321 -24.17 15.79 19.89
N LEU A 322 -24.40 17.02 19.43
CA LEU A 322 -24.16 18.25 20.20
C LEU A 322 -24.84 19.41 19.46
N LEU A 323 -26.17 19.36 19.49
CA LEU A 323 -27.04 20.53 19.45
C LEU A 323 -27.98 20.36 20.63
N ASP A 324 -27.59 20.91 21.78
CA ASP A 324 -28.46 21.63 22.71
C ASP A 324 -27.66 22.00 23.97
N PHE A 325 -27.69 23.30 24.29
CA PHE A 325 -27.04 24.09 25.34
C PHE A 325 -25.61 24.59 25.11
#